data_AF-A0ABC8SE99-F1
#
_entry.id   AF-A0ABC8SE99-F1
#
_cell.length_a   1.000
_cell.length_b   1.000
_cell.length_c   1.000
_cell.angle_alpha   90.00
_cell.angle_beta   90.00
_cell.angle_gamma   90.00
#
_symmetry.space_group_name_H-M   'P 1'
#
loop_
_entity.id
_entity.type
_entity.pdbx_description
1 polymer ?
#
loop_
_entity_poly.entity_id
_entity_poly.type
_entity_poly.pdbx_seq_one_letter_code
_entity_poly.pdbx_strand_id
1 'polypeptide(L)'
;MVVVYYGSDDTDEAGNFEMIINKYFNGKVLKLTNCFLRLVSSPDPVCNIVTDFSGGRRGVKLGRPTMVYRDMIKHVLGPFYYTTPMCDDGKGTNY
;
A
#
# COMPACT_ATOMS: atom_id res chain seq x y z
N MET A 1 -12.76 -3.60 13.18
CA MET A 1 -11.33 -3.23 13.36
C MET A 1 -11.30 -1.73 13.60
N VAL A 2 -10.73 -1.26 14.72
CA VAL A 2 -10.58 0.18 14.97
C VAL A 2 -9.22 0.61 14.43
N VAL A 3 -9.19 1.57 13.52
CA VAL A 3 -7.96 2.16 13.00
C VAL A 3 -7.50 3.20 14.01
N VAL A 4 -6.37 2.92 14.68
CA VAL A 4 -5.79 3.82 15.70
C VAL A 4 -4.78 4.80 15.12
N TYR A 5 -4.27 4.51 13.92
CA TYR A 5 -3.30 5.31 13.19
C TYR A 5 -3.55 5.16 11.69
N TYR A 6 -3.55 6.27 10.98
CA TYR A 6 -3.58 6.33 9.52
C TYR A 6 -2.52 7.32 9.07
N GLY A 7 -1.74 6.93 8.08
CA GLY A 7 -0.78 7.78 7.40
C GLY A 7 -0.74 7.41 5.93
N SER A 8 -0.29 8.33 5.10
CA SER A 8 -0.06 8.15 3.67
C SER A 8 1.26 8.82 3.30
N ASP A 9 1.84 8.36 2.20
CA ASP A 9 3.04 8.93 1.61
C ASP A 9 2.83 8.94 0.09
N ASP A 10 3.43 9.92 -0.57
CA ASP A 10 3.43 10.01 -2.02
C ASP A 10 4.68 9.29 -2.55
N THR A 11 4.57 8.68 -3.71
CA THR A 11 5.76 8.07 -4.35
C THR A 11 6.69 9.15 -4.91
N ASP A 12 7.99 8.89 -4.88
CA ASP A 12 9.02 9.72 -5.53
C ASP A 12 8.97 9.63 -7.07
N GLU A 13 9.88 10.34 -7.75
CA GLU A 13 9.98 10.37 -9.22
C GLU A 13 10.25 8.99 -9.85
N ALA A 14 10.80 8.05 -9.09
CA ALA A 14 11.06 6.68 -9.51
C ALA A 14 9.92 5.71 -9.13
N GLY A 15 8.86 6.20 -8.48
CA GLY A 15 7.72 5.39 -8.02
C GLY A 15 7.95 4.67 -6.69
N ASN A 16 9.01 4.99 -5.93
CA ASN A 16 9.24 4.41 -4.61
C ASN A 16 8.49 5.20 -3.54
N PHE A 17 8.07 4.51 -2.47
CA PHE A 17 7.48 5.13 -1.29
C PHE A 17 8.31 4.77 -0.04
N GLU A 18 8.36 5.65 0.96
CA GLU A 18 9.01 5.36 2.24
C GLU A 18 8.19 5.93 3.41
N MET A 19 7.37 5.07 4.02
CA MET A 19 6.60 5.45 5.20
C MET A 19 7.40 5.27 6.49
N ILE A 20 7.76 6.40 7.11
CA ILE A 20 8.37 6.42 8.45
C ILE A 20 7.27 6.61 9.50
N ILE A 21 7.11 5.62 10.38
CA ILE A 21 6.06 5.62 11.41
C ILE A 21 6.70 5.63 12.79
N ASN A 22 6.26 6.54 13.67
CA ASN A 22 6.63 6.49 15.07
C ASN A 22 5.94 5.29 15.75
N LYS A 23 6.73 4.45 16.43
CA LYS A 23 6.23 3.28 17.18
C LYS A 23 5.19 3.67 18.26
N TYR A 24 5.19 4.91 18.72
CA TYR A 24 4.25 5.41 19.71
C TYR A 24 3.30 6.44 19.09
N PHE A 25 2.00 6.25 19.31
CA PHE A 25 0.96 7.21 18.94
C PHE A 25 -0.01 7.40 20.11
N ASN A 26 -0.20 8.65 20.55
CA ASN A 26 -1.03 8.99 21.72
C ASN A 26 -0.73 8.14 22.98
N GLY A 27 0.57 7.95 23.27
CA GLY A 27 1.02 7.16 24.42
C GLY A 27 0.83 5.64 24.29
N LYS A 28 0.34 5.15 23.15
CA LYS A 28 0.15 3.71 22.88
C LYS A 28 1.18 3.19 21.89
N VAL A 29 1.65 1.97 22.11
CA VAL A 29 2.54 1.27 21.18
C VAL A 29 1.73 0.78 19.99
N LEU A 30 2.14 1.16 18.78
CA LEU A 30 1.61 0.63 17.53
C LEU A 30 2.13 -0.80 17.33
N LYS A 31 1.20 -1.74 17.16
CA LYS A 31 1.53 -3.13 16.76
C LYS A 31 1.61 -3.20 15.24
N LEU A 32 2.81 -3.07 14.68
CA LEU A 32 3.05 -3.08 13.23
C LEU A 32 2.50 -4.33 12.52
N THR A 33 2.41 -5.47 13.21
CA THR A 33 1.82 -6.71 12.68
C THR A 33 0.32 -6.61 12.38
N ASN A 34 -0.36 -5.61 12.94
CA ASN A 34 -1.78 -5.32 12.69
C ASN A 34 -1.97 -4.20 11.66
N CYS A 35 -0.88 -3.61 11.17
CA CYS A 35 -0.92 -2.60 10.13
C CYS A 35 -0.95 -3.27 8.74
N PHE A 36 -1.57 -2.58 7.80
CA PHE A 36 -1.54 -2.95 6.39
C PHE A 36 -1.32 -1.68 5.56
N LEU A 37 -0.75 -1.84 4.38
CA LEU A 37 -0.50 -0.78 3.43
C LEU A 37 -1.30 -1.04 2.15
N ARG A 38 -1.87 0.01 1.55
CA ARG A 38 -2.70 -0.09 0.34
C ARG A 38 -2.53 1.15 -0.53
N LEU A 39 -2.90 1.03 -1.80
CA LEU A 39 -3.05 2.18 -2.69
C LEU A 39 -4.17 3.11 -2.20
N VAL A 40 -3.95 4.40 -2.38
CA VAL A 40 -4.89 5.47 -1.98
C VAL A 40 -5.33 6.26 -3.20
N SER A 41 -4.39 6.82 -3.97
CA SER A 41 -4.65 7.63 -5.16
C SER A 41 -3.56 7.44 -6.23
N SER A 42 -3.92 7.76 -7.48
CA SER A 42 -2.99 7.98 -8.59
C SER A 42 -3.22 9.39 -9.17
N PRO A 43 -2.17 10.18 -9.41
CA PRO A 43 -2.30 11.49 -10.05
C PRO A 43 -2.46 11.39 -11.59
N ASP A 44 -2.19 10.22 -12.18
CA ASP A 44 -2.24 10.03 -13.62
C ASP A 44 -3.70 10.00 -14.11
N PRO A 45 -4.10 10.82 -15.09
CA PRO A 45 -5.48 10.86 -15.57
C PRO A 45 -5.92 9.58 -16.29
N VAL A 46 -4.98 8.77 -16.78
CA VAL A 46 -5.21 7.52 -17.51
C VAL A 46 -4.95 6.31 -16.62
N CYS A 47 -3.85 6.29 -15.85
CA CYS A 47 -3.46 5.18 -14.99
C CYS A 47 -3.98 5.36 -13.55
N ASN A 48 -5.31 5.38 -13.37
CA ASN A 48 -5.96 5.65 -12.08
C ASN A 48 -6.97 4.60 -11.63
N ILE A 49 -7.11 3.48 -12.35
CA ILE A 49 -7.99 2.40 -11.92
C ILE A 49 -7.26 1.57 -10.86
N VAL A 50 -7.76 1.61 -9.63
CA VAL A 50 -7.18 0.85 -8.51
C VAL A 50 -7.28 -0.65 -8.79
N THR A 51 -6.15 -1.36 -8.68
CA THR A 51 -6.11 -2.81 -8.84
C THR A 51 -5.86 -3.49 -7.51
N ASP A 52 -6.18 -4.79 -7.45
CA ASP A 52 -5.79 -5.64 -6.33
C ASP A 52 -4.56 -6.49 -6.65
N PHE A 53 -3.82 -6.18 -7.72
CA PHE A 53 -2.51 -6.76 -7.96
C PHE A 53 -1.58 -6.45 -6.78
N SER A 54 -0.85 -7.46 -6.33
CA SER A 54 -0.05 -7.41 -5.09
C SER A 54 -0.84 -6.94 -3.85
N GLY A 55 -2.18 -7.05 -3.85
CA GLY A 55 -3.03 -6.57 -2.76
C GLY A 55 -3.19 -5.04 -2.69
N GLY A 56 -3.00 -4.31 -3.79
CA GLY A 56 -3.08 -2.84 -3.80
C GLY A 56 -4.41 -2.26 -3.30
N ARG A 57 -5.54 -2.89 -3.60
CA ARG A 57 -6.87 -2.42 -3.19
C ARG A 57 -7.24 -2.86 -1.78
N ARG A 58 -7.09 -4.14 -1.46
CA ARG A 58 -7.44 -4.71 -0.13
C ARG A 58 -6.41 -4.36 0.94
N GLY A 59 -5.17 -4.13 0.54
CA GLY A 59 -4.02 -3.88 1.38
C GLY A 59 -3.25 -5.13 1.77
N VAL A 60 -1.96 -4.93 2.03
CA VAL A 60 -1.00 -5.98 2.40
C VAL A 60 -0.54 -5.75 3.84
N LYS A 61 -0.62 -6.80 4.66
CA LYS A 61 -0.06 -6.79 6.01
C LYS A 61 1.45 -6.76 5.95
N LEU A 62 2.07 -6.03 6.87
CA LEU A 62 3.52 -6.02 6.99
C LEU A 62 4.02 -7.44 7.30
N GLY A 63 4.89 -7.96 6.43
CA GLY A 63 5.51 -9.27 6.57
C GLY A 63 6.59 -9.29 7.65
N ARG A 64 7.49 -10.28 7.58
CA ARG A 64 8.66 -10.31 8.46
C ARG A 64 9.53 -9.06 8.24
N PRO A 65 10.15 -8.49 9.29
CA PRO A 65 11.11 -7.42 9.14
C PRO A 65 12.22 -7.81 8.15
N THR A 66 12.54 -6.92 7.22
CA THR A 66 13.65 -7.09 6.28
C THR A 66 14.96 -6.65 6.93
N MET A 67 14.91 -5.66 7.83
CA MET A 67 16.05 -5.19 8.59
C MET A 67 15.61 -4.73 9.98
N VAL A 68 16.40 -5.06 11.00
CA VAL A 68 16.24 -4.56 12.37
C VAL A 68 17.57 -3.94 12.78
N TYR A 69 17.56 -2.64 13.07
CA TYR A 69 18.77 -1.90 13.45
C TYR A 69 18.45 -0.86 14.54
N ARG A 70 19.06 -1.04 15.72
CA ARG A 70 18.79 -0.20 16.91
C ARG A 70 17.27 -0.05 17.14
N ASP A 71 16.77 1.18 17.07
CA ASP A 71 15.36 1.53 17.29
C ASP A 71 14.51 1.54 16.01
N MET A 72 15.06 1.05 14.89
CA MET A 72 14.41 1.01 13.59
C MET A 72 14.11 -0.43 13.16
N ILE A 73 12.88 -0.65 12.71
CA ILE A 73 12.42 -1.89 12.07
C ILE A 73 11.98 -1.52 10.66
N LYS A 74 12.64 -2.05 9.63
CA LYS A 74 12.30 -1.83 8.23
C LYS A 74 11.59 -3.04 7.66
N HIS A 75 10.48 -2.80 6.98
CA HIS A 75 9.74 -3.77 6.19
C HIS A 75 9.77 -3.32 4.73
N VAL A 76 10.27 -4.18 3.84
CA VAL A 76 10.22 -3.94 2.40
C VAL A 76 9.01 -4.68 1.84
N LEU A 77 8.17 -3.96 1.11
CA LEU A 77 7.01 -4.51 0.41
C LEU A 77 7.28 -4.55 -1.10
N GLY A 78 6.54 -5.39 -1.80
CA GLY A 78 6.55 -5.40 -3.26
C GLY A 78 5.81 -4.18 -3.83
N PRO A 79 5.95 -3.96 -5.16
CA PRO A 79 5.26 -2.88 -5.85
C PRO A 79 3.75 -3.09 -5.91
N PHE A 80 3.03 -1.98 -5.96
CA PHE A 80 1.58 -1.90 -6.16
C PHE A 80 1.28 -1.18 -7.48
N TYR A 81 0.12 -1.46 -8.08
CA TYR A 81 -0.17 -0.99 -9.43
C TYR A 81 -1.57 -0.40 -9.55
N TYR A 82 -1.64 0.77 -10.18
CA TYR A 82 -2.85 1.21 -10.86
C TYR A 82 -2.85 0.63 -12.28
N THR A 83 -4.02 0.61 -12.91
CA THR A 83 -4.16 0.26 -14.33
C THR A 83 -4.86 1.38 -15.07
N THR A 84 -4.78 1.32 -16.39
CA THR A 84 -5.58 2.12 -17.30
C THR A 84 -6.96 1.47 -17.54
N PRO A 85 -7.99 2.24 -17.95
CA PRO A 85 -9.22 1.68 -18.48
C PRO A 85 -8.92 0.66 -19.59
N MET A 86 -9.41 -0.57 -19.41
CA MET A 86 -9.45 -1.53 -20.50
C MET A 86 -10.59 -1.13 -21.44
N CYS A 87 -10.43 -1.37 -22.73
CA CYS A 87 -11.55 -1.30 -23.66
C CYS A 87 -12.65 -2.28 -23.21
N ASP A 88 -13.90 -1.83 -23.26
CA ASP A 88 -15.05 -2.73 -23.13
C ASP A 88 -15.13 -3.50 -24.45
N ASP A 89 -14.32 -4.55 -24.57
CA ASP A 89 -14.47 -5.52 -25.64
C ASP A 89 -15.83 -6.16 -25.38
N GLY A 90 -16.89 -5.68 -26.04
CA GLY A 90 -18.28 -6.11 -25.90
C GLY A 90 -18.53 -7.56 -26.31
N LYS A 91 -17.71 -8.48 -25.82
CA LYS A 91 -17.75 -9.91 -26.00
C LYS A 91 -17.97 -10.55 -24.64
N GLY A 92 -19.23 -10.47 -24.19
CA GLY A 92 -19.80 -11.59 -23.46
C GLY A 92 -19.75 -12.80 -24.38
N THR A 93 -18.68 -13.59 -24.30
CA THR A 93 -18.65 -14.88 -24.98
C THR A 93 -19.25 -15.90 -24.04
N ASN A 94 -20.49 -16.28 -24.31
CA ASN A 94 -20.95 -17.63 -24.03
C ASN A 94 -20.02 -18.59 -24.79
N TYR A 95 -19.13 -19.25 -24.07
CA TYR A 95 -18.56 -20.55 -24.45
C TYR A 95 -18.63 -21.44 -23.21
#